data_AF-A0AAW1SI43-F1
#
_entry.id   AF-A0AAW1SI43-F1
#
_cell.length_a   1.000
_cell.length_b   1.000
_cell.length_c   1.000
_cell.angle_alpha   90.00
_cell.angle_beta   90.00
_cell.angle_gamma   90.00
#
_symmetry.space_group_name_H-M   'P 1'
#
loop_
_entity.id
_entity.type
_entity.pdbx_description
1 polymer ?
#
loop_
_entity_poly.entity_id
_entity_poly.type
_entity_poly.pdbx_seq_one_letter_code
_entity_poly.pdbx_strand_id
1 'polypeptide(L)' 'MDCRHISEEQVRAALQTGSINHRKSDPRLLPCPKLVVDALVGKSVQAVFSACPTRTGVVTVIDKDTNWACYCPS' A
#
# COMPACT_ATOMS: atom_id res chain seq x y z
N MET A 1 8.31 -1.40 12.11
CA MET A 1 7.79 -1.54 10.73
C MET A 1 8.86 -2.13 9.80
N ASP A 2 9.80 -2.90 10.35
CA ASP A 2 11.07 -3.22 9.68
C ASP A 2 11.07 -4.57 8.95
N CYS A 3 10.07 -5.41 9.20
CA CYS A 3 10.05 -6.77 8.67
C CYS A 3 9.97 -6.85 7.12
N ARG A 4 9.42 -5.84 6.45
CA ARG A 4 9.21 -5.87 4.99
C ARG A 4 10.28 -5.10 4.20
N HIS A 5 11.23 -4.45 4.88
CA HIS A 5 12.26 -3.60 4.26
C HIS A 5 11.67 -2.63 3.21
N ILE A 6 10.52 -2.01 3.49
CA ILE A 6 9.90 -1.02 2.61
C ILE A 6 10.07 0.34 3.28
N SER A 7 10.81 1.24 2.63
CA SER A 7 11.02 2.60 3.13
C SER A 7 9.81 3.49 2.84
N GLU A 8 9.65 4.57 3.60
CA GLU A 8 8.60 5.56 3.33
C GLU A 8 8.70 6.17 1.92
N GLU A 9 9.92 6.35 1.43
CA GLU A 9 10.19 6.81 0.07
C GLU A 9 9.62 5.85 -0.98
N GLN A 10 9.78 4.53 -0.80
CA GLN A 10 9.21 3.53 -1.68
C GLN A 10 7.67 3.55 -1.64
N VAL A 11 7.07 3.79 -0.48
CA VAL A 11 5.61 3.92 -0.36
C VAL A 11 5.11 5.17 -1.09
N ARG A 12 5.82 6.29 -0.96
CA ARG A 12 5.50 7.54 -1.67
C ARG A 12 5.66 7.38 -3.18
N ALA A 13 6.73 6.73 -3.63
CA ALA A 13 6.94 6.41 -5.04
C ALA A 13 5.82 5.51 -5.57
N ALA A 14 5.40 4.49 -4.81
CA ALA A 14 4.28 3.63 -5.18
C ALA A 14 2.96 4.40 -5.36
N LEU A 15 2.71 5.43 -4.55
CA LEU A 15 1.54 6.30 -4.71
C LEU A 15 1.61 7.17 -5.98
N GLN A 16 2.81 7.58 -6.40
CA GLN A 16 3.02 8.48 -7.54
C GLN A 16 3.10 7.74 -8.89
N THR A 17 3.72 6.56 -8.92
CA THR A 17 4.00 5.82 -10.17
C THR A 17 3.18 4.54 -10.30
N GLY A 18 2.52 4.11 -9.24
CA GLY A 18 1.74 2.88 -9.22
C GLY A 18 0.43 2.97 -10.00
N SER A 19 -0.11 1.79 -10.33
CA SER A 19 -1.39 1.63 -11.01
C SER A 19 -2.48 1.21 -10.02
N ILE A 20 -3.64 1.85 -10.11
CA ILE A 20 -4.77 1.53 -9.24
C ILE A 20 -5.36 0.16 -9.64
N ASN A 21 -5.42 -0.75 -8.68
CA ASN A 21 -6.11 -2.02 -8.82
C ASN A 21 -7.60 -1.83 -8.55
N HIS A 22 -8.36 -1.46 -9.60
CA HIS A 22 -9.79 -1.21 -9.49
C HIS A 22 -10.60 -2.40 -8.96
N ARG A 23 -10.13 -3.63 -9.20
CA ARG A 23 -10.79 -4.85 -8.69
C ARG A 23 -10.71 -4.97 -7.17
N LYS A 24 -9.63 -4.49 -6.56
CA LYS A 24 -9.40 -4.57 -5.09
C LYS A 24 -9.68 -3.26 -4.36
N SER A 25 -9.86 -2.18 -5.11
CA SER A 25 -10.23 -0.86 -4.60
C SER A 25 -11.73 -0.78 -4.39
N ASP A 26 -12.15 0.00 -3.39
CA ASP A 26 -13.55 0.37 -3.20
C ASP A 26 -13.65 1.90 -3.15
N PRO A 27 -13.83 2.56 -4.32
CA PRO A 27 -13.91 4.00 -4.40
C PRO A 27 -15.20 4.59 -3.81
N ARG A 28 -16.21 3.75 -3.52
CA ARG A 28 -17.51 4.18 -2.97
C ARG A 28 -17.56 4.10 -1.45
N LEU A 29 -16.50 3.57 -0.82
CA LEU A 29 -16.41 3.47 0.63
C LEU A 29 -16.35 4.88 1.25
N LEU A 30 -17.27 5.18 2.16
CA LEU A 30 -17.33 6.45 2.87
C LEU A 30 -16.93 6.25 4.35
N PRO A 31 -16.30 7.24 5.00
CA PRO A 31 -15.92 8.55 4.48
C PRO A 31 -14.62 8.54 3.66
N CYS A 32 -13.85 7.44 3.70
CA CYS A 32 -12.56 7.35 3.04
C CYS A 32 -12.55 6.17 2.06
N PRO A 33 -12.56 6.45 0.74
CA PRO A 33 -12.34 5.46 -0.29
C PRO A 33 -11.11 4.58 -0.05
N LYS A 34 -11.28 3.27 -0.25
CA LYS A 34 -10.17 2.32 -0.22
C LYS A 34 -9.54 2.25 -1.60
N LEU A 35 -8.28 2.64 -1.71
CA LEU A 35 -7.51 2.54 -2.95
C LEU A 35 -6.40 1.51 -2.79
N VAL A 36 -6.33 0.56 -3.72
CA VAL A 36 -5.25 -0.42 -3.77
C VAL A 36 -4.41 -0.09 -4.98
N VAL A 37 -3.12 0.14 -4.77
CA VAL A 37 -2.17 0.55 -5.80
C VAL A 37 -1.08 -0.51 -5.90
N ASP A 38 -0.87 -1.03 -7.10
CA ASP A 38 0.23 -1.93 -7.42
C ASP A 38 1.36 -1.10 -8.05
N ALA A 39 2.59 -1.22 -7.56
CA ALA A 39 3.74 -0.48 -8.06
C ALA A 39 5.01 -1.35 -8.10
N LEU A 40 5.95 -0.96 -8.96
CA LEU A 40 7.28 -1.57 -9.04
C LEU A 40 8.32 -0.53 -8.59
N VAL A 41 8.82 -0.67 -7.36
CA VAL A 41 9.77 0.26 -6.72
C VAL A 41 10.97 -0.50 -6.18
N GLY A 42 11.77 -1.06 -7.10
CA GLY A 42 12.83 -2.03 -6.79
C GLY A 42 12.32 -3.43 -6.42
N LYS A 43 11.03 -3.53 -6.05
CA LYS A 43 10.26 -4.75 -5.83
C LYS A 43 8.78 -4.50 -6.15
N SER A 44 8.03 -5.55 -6.46
CA SER A 44 6.59 -5.50 -6.69
C SER A 44 5.89 -5.31 -5.35
N VAL A 45 5.23 -4.16 -5.17
CA VAL A 45 4.49 -3.86 -3.95
C VAL A 45 3.02 -3.62 -4.25
N GLN A 46 2.17 -3.98 -3.30
CA GLN A 46 0.76 -3.60 -3.25
C GLN A 46 0.52 -2.76 -2.01
N ALA A 47 0.27 -1.47 -2.20
CA ALA A 47 -0.07 -0.54 -1.14
C ALA A 47 -1.58 -0.34 -1.07
N VAL A 48 -2.12 -0.36 0.14
CA VAL A 48 -3.52 -0.05 0.43
C VAL A 48 -3.58 1.31 1.11
N PHE A 49 -4.29 2.23 0.47
CA PHE A 49 -4.49 3.59 0.94
C PHE A 49 -5.95 3.80 1.36
N SER A 50 -6.11 4.65 2.37
CA SER A 50 -7.39 5.22 2.77
C SER A 50 -7.38 6.69 2.35
N ALA A 51 -8.09 7.02 1.27
CA ALA A 51 -8.08 8.34 0.65
C ALA A 51 -9.22 9.20 1.22
N CYS A 52 -9.06 9.72 2.44
CA CYS A 52 -10.04 10.61 3.05
C CYS A 52 -10.01 12.01 2.40
N PRO A 53 -11.09 12.82 2.50
CA PRO A 53 -11.15 14.14 1.89
C PRO A 53 -10.02 15.10 2.28
N THR A 54 -9.48 14.98 3.49
CA THR A 54 -8.44 15.86 4.04
C THR A 54 -7.07 15.21 4.14
N ARG A 55 -6.97 13.89 3.96
CA ARG A 55 -5.71 13.15 4.10
C ARG A 55 -5.76 11.79 3.41
N THR A 56 -4.61 11.37 2.89
CA THR A 56 -4.43 9.99 2.42
C THR A 56 -3.56 9.24 3.42
N GLY A 57 -4.12 8.22 4.06
CA GLY A 57 -3.39 7.34 4.97
C GLY A 57 -2.92 6.08 4.26
N VAL A 58 -1.77 5.55 4.69
CA VAL A 58 -1.30 4.21 4.29
C VAL A 58 -1.83 3.22 5.31
N VAL A 59 -2.62 2.25 4.87
CA VAL A 59 -3.17 1.20 5.75
C VAL A 59 -2.18 0.04 5.86
N THR A 60 -1.70 -0.46 4.73
CA THR A 60 -0.70 -1.53 4.68
C THR A 60 0.04 -1.50 3.36
N VAL A 61 1.28 -1.97 3.37
CA VAL A 61 2.07 -2.21 2.15
C VAL A 61 2.55 -3.65 2.17
N ILE A 62 2.27 -4.37 1.09
CA ILE A 62 2.56 -5.79 0.92
C ILE A 62 3.64 -5.90 -0.14
N ASP A 63 4.75 -6.56 0.19
CA ASP A 63 5.72 -7.04 -0.78
C ASP A 63 5.11 -8.29 -1.47
N LYS A 64 4.97 -8.26 -2.79
CA LYS A 64 4.40 -9.36 -3.57
C LYS A 64 5.47 -10.34 -4.06
N ASP A 65 6.73 -9.95 -4.06
CA ASP A 65 7.83 -10.78 -4.56
C ASP A 65 8.29 -11.75 -3.47
N THR A 66 8.27 -11.29 -2.21
CA THR A 66 8.81 -12.07 -1.10
C THR A 66 7.80 -12.18 0.05
N ASN A 67 7.45 -13.41 0.41
CA ASN A 67 6.62 -13.67 1.57
C ASN A 67 7.48 -13.62 2.85
N TRP A 68 7.76 -12.41 3.32
CA TRP A 68 8.53 -12.22 4.56
C TRP A 68 7.72 -12.76 5.75
N ALA A 69 8.26 -13.77 6.44
CA ALA A 69 7.70 -14.28 7.67
C ALA A 69 7.85 -13.21 8.76
N CYS A 70 6.82 -12.37 8.94
CA CYS A 70 6.81 -11.38 10.00
C CYS A 70 6.40 -12.02 11.32
N TYR A 71 7.40 -12.18 12.20
CA TYR A 71 7.17 -12.53 13.58
C TYR A 71 6.67 -11.28 14.31
N CYS A 72 5.37 -11.24 14.63
CA CYS A 72 4.83 -10.29 15.61
C CYS A 72 4.89 -10.97 16.98
N PRO A 73 5.79 -10.57 17.89
CA PRO A 73 5.71 -11.04 19.27
C PRO A 73 4.38 -10.57 19.88
N SER A 74 3.67 -11.50 20.51
CA SER A 74 2.38 -11.33 21.18
C SER A 74 2.47 -10.47 22.43
#